data_AF-A0AAW4N601-F1
#
_entry.id   AF-A0AAW4N601-F1
#
_cell.length_a   1.000
_cell.length_b   1.000
_cell.length_c   1.000
_cell.angle_alpha   90.00
_cell.angle_beta   90.00
_cell.angle_gamma   90.00
#
_symmetry.space_group_name_H-M   'P 1'
#
loop_
_entity.id
_entity.type
_entity.pdbx_description
1 polymer ?
#
loop_
_entity_poly.entity_id
_entity_poly.type
_entity_poly.pdbx_seq_one_letter_code
_entity_poly.pdbx_strand_id
1 'polypeptide(L)'
;MEEQVSIIIPIIVALLTGGFIILFLENQHVGASVIERYHFIMQPFMHRLSNYFKFLSSAKVYFSIKKGTKKDEAEYVFSFKDLMDKLSHLAHPCIMSGQDYPVSKFSAIQLAGICDDINNVWYYWDDKRNYMQDYCTYNTGKADLHGKIAREYLSEVFPHKYDNMDFSISLLSDVSGEFYAKVYEPIQNIPFEYEKWNKEELNFKRWTIFTISFCLFTLVIILLLRYFTPLCIMNILTLLNIALLASCLYKFSKLESLSRKLFR
;
A
#
# COMPACT_ATOMS: atom_id res chain seq x y z
N MET A 1 48.42 28.44 -5.91
CA MET A 1 46.95 28.45 -5.70
C MET A 1 46.19 28.05 -6.96
N GLU A 2 46.52 28.61 -8.13
CA GLU A 2 45.72 28.40 -9.36
C GLU A 2 45.70 26.95 -9.84
N GLU A 3 46.84 26.26 -9.75
CA GLU A 3 46.98 24.87 -10.22
C GLU A 3 46.09 23.88 -9.44
N GLN A 4 46.03 23.99 -8.11
CA GLN A 4 45.15 23.14 -7.29
C GLN A 4 43.66 23.47 -7.48
N VAL A 5 43.30 24.76 -7.62
CA VAL A 5 41.91 25.14 -7.91
C VAL A 5 41.48 24.62 -9.29
N SER A 6 42.40 24.61 -10.26
CA SER A 6 42.18 24.04 -11.60
C SER A 6 41.97 22.52 -11.59
N ILE A 7 42.35 21.81 -10.53
CA ILE A 7 42.11 20.37 -10.35
C ILE A 7 40.78 20.14 -9.61
N ILE A 8 40.51 20.95 -8.58
CA ILE A 8 39.32 20.84 -7.73
C ILE A 8 38.03 21.06 -8.53
N ILE A 9 37.99 22.09 -9.40
CA ILE A 9 36.79 22.43 -10.16
C ILE A 9 36.36 21.28 -11.07
N PRO A 10 37.24 20.70 -11.93
CA PRO A 10 36.90 19.53 -12.73
C PRO A 10 36.39 18.35 -11.91
N ILE A 11 36.95 18.08 -10.72
CA ILE A 11 36.48 16.99 -9.86
C ILE A 11 35.03 17.24 -9.42
N ILE A 12 34.72 18.41 -8.87
CA ILE A 12 33.36 18.71 -8.40
C ILE A 12 32.36 18.72 -9.57
N VAL A 13 32.75 19.27 -10.72
CA VAL A 13 31.91 19.28 -11.92
C VAL A 13 31.66 17.86 -12.42
N ALA A 14 32.68 16.99 -12.47
CA ALA A 14 32.52 15.59 -12.88
C ALA A 14 31.63 14.79 -11.92
N LEU A 15 31.69 15.07 -10.61
CA LEU A 15 30.79 14.47 -9.62
C LEU A 15 29.32 14.88 -9.90
N LEU A 16 29.08 16.16 -10.22
CA LEU A 16 27.75 16.69 -10.55
C LEU A 16 27.17 16.15 -11.86
N THR A 17 27.96 16.16 -12.93
CA THR A 17 27.48 15.79 -14.27
C THR A 17 27.51 14.30 -14.52
N GLY A 18 28.54 13.59 -14.07
CA GLY A 18 28.65 12.14 -14.24
C GLY A 18 27.99 11.38 -13.09
N GLY A 19 28.49 11.61 -11.87
CA GLY A 19 28.12 10.81 -10.70
C GLY A 19 26.63 10.89 -10.35
N PHE A 20 26.11 12.09 -10.12
CA PHE A 20 24.72 12.24 -9.66
C PHE A 20 23.68 11.97 -10.75
N ILE A 21 23.94 12.31 -12.02
CA ILE A 21 23.00 12.03 -13.11
C ILE A 21 22.80 10.52 -13.29
N ILE A 22 23.89 9.75 -13.32
CA ILE A 22 23.83 8.29 -13.44
C ILE A 22 23.08 7.69 -12.23
N LEU A 23 23.40 8.14 -11.01
CA LEU A 23 22.71 7.71 -9.79
C LEU A 23 21.19 7.96 -9.84
N PHE A 24 20.76 9.11 -10.38
CA PHE A 24 19.33 9.40 -10.51
C PHE A 24 18.64 8.50 -11.53
N LEU A 25 19.28 8.29 -12.69
CA LEU A 25 18.74 7.48 -13.77
C LEU A 25 18.60 6.02 -13.31
N GLU A 26 19.63 5.46 -12.68
CA GLU A 26 19.57 4.11 -12.12
C GLU A 26 18.54 3.99 -10.99
N ASN A 27 18.46 4.98 -10.09
CA ASN A 27 17.44 4.99 -9.04
C ASN A 27 16.01 5.06 -9.59
N GLN A 28 15.79 5.81 -10.67
CA GLN A 28 14.48 5.85 -11.33
C GLN A 28 14.13 4.48 -11.93
N HIS A 29 15.10 3.80 -12.52
CA HIS A 29 14.91 2.46 -13.07
C HIS A 29 14.58 1.41 -12.00
N VAL A 30 15.33 1.42 -10.89
CA VAL A 30 15.08 0.55 -9.73
C VAL A 30 13.70 0.84 -9.14
N GLY A 31 13.36 2.12 -8.96
CA GLY A 31 12.07 2.53 -8.41
C GLY A 31 10.90 2.11 -9.28
N ALA A 32 10.97 2.36 -10.59
CA ALA A 32 9.94 1.94 -11.54
C ALA A 32 9.71 0.42 -11.49
N SER A 33 10.79 -0.37 -11.47
CA SER A 33 10.70 -1.83 -11.40
C SER A 33 10.03 -2.34 -10.13
N VAL A 34 10.30 -1.72 -8.97
CA VAL A 34 9.64 -2.10 -7.71
C VAL A 34 8.16 -1.71 -7.73
N ILE A 35 7.84 -0.51 -8.21
CA ILE A 35 6.47 -0.01 -8.32
C ILE A 35 5.66 -0.91 -9.26
N GLU A 36 6.21 -1.30 -10.41
CA GLU A 36 5.56 -2.22 -11.35
C GLU A 36 5.27 -3.58 -10.72
N ARG A 37 6.24 -4.19 -10.02
CA ARG A 37 6.00 -5.45 -9.30
C ARG A 37 4.93 -5.31 -8.23
N TYR A 38 4.96 -4.22 -7.46
CA TYR A 38 3.96 -3.97 -6.44
C TYR A 38 2.56 -3.80 -7.04
N HIS A 39 2.44 -3.01 -8.12
CA HIS A 39 1.18 -2.84 -8.85
C HIS A 39 0.68 -4.16 -9.46
N PHE A 40 1.57 -4.98 -10.02
CA PHE A 40 1.20 -6.28 -10.59
C PHE A 40 0.52 -7.20 -9.58
N ILE A 41 0.99 -7.19 -8.32
CA ILE A 41 0.42 -8.01 -7.25
C ILE A 41 -0.84 -7.35 -6.65
N MET A 42 -0.76 -6.05 -6.39
CA MET A 42 -1.81 -5.34 -5.65
C MET A 42 -3.02 -4.98 -6.51
N GLN A 43 -2.88 -4.80 -7.82
CA GLN A 43 -4.00 -4.42 -8.67
C GLN A 43 -5.09 -5.51 -8.73
N PRO A 44 -4.78 -6.80 -8.96
CA PRO A 44 -5.77 -7.87 -8.84
C PRO A 44 -6.38 -7.97 -7.43
N PHE A 45 -5.58 -7.77 -6.39
CA PHE A 45 -6.07 -7.77 -5.02
C PHE A 45 -7.07 -6.63 -4.78
N MET A 46 -6.75 -5.41 -5.19
CA MET A 46 -7.62 -4.24 -5.02
C MET A 46 -8.92 -4.38 -5.81
N HIS A 47 -8.87 -4.98 -7.00
CA HIS A 47 -10.05 -5.33 -7.76
C HIS A 47 -10.97 -6.29 -6.98
N ARG A 48 -10.41 -7.37 -6.44
CA ARG A 48 -11.17 -8.32 -5.60
C ARG A 48 -11.69 -7.68 -4.32
N LEU A 49 -10.90 -6.83 -3.67
CA LEU A 49 -11.30 -6.11 -2.46
C LEU A 49 -12.47 -5.15 -2.73
N SER A 50 -12.38 -4.38 -3.81
CA SER A 50 -13.46 -3.49 -4.25
C SER A 50 -14.74 -4.27 -4.56
N ASN A 51 -14.65 -5.40 -5.27
CA ASN A 51 -15.81 -6.24 -5.54
C ASN A 51 -16.35 -6.94 -4.29
N TYR A 52 -15.51 -7.32 -3.34
CA TYR A 52 -15.95 -7.82 -2.04
C TYR A 52 -16.80 -6.78 -1.30
N PHE A 53 -16.37 -5.51 -1.25
CA PHE A 53 -17.18 -4.46 -0.62
C PHE A 53 -18.51 -4.25 -1.35
N LYS A 54 -18.51 -4.23 -2.68
CA LYS A 54 -19.72 -4.09 -3.50
C LYS A 54 -20.69 -5.26 -3.28
N PHE A 55 -20.17 -6.49 -3.22
CA PHE A 55 -20.91 -7.70 -2.88
C PHE A 55 -21.54 -7.57 -1.49
N LEU A 56 -20.74 -7.30 -0.46
CA LEU A 56 -21.20 -7.19 0.92
C LEU A 56 -22.28 -6.10 1.06
N SER A 57 -22.05 -4.94 0.44
CA SER A 57 -23.00 -3.82 0.45
C SER A 57 -24.35 -4.18 -0.16
N SER A 58 -24.34 -4.98 -1.23
CA SER A 58 -25.55 -5.42 -1.92
C SER A 58 -26.25 -6.58 -1.17
N ALA A 59 -25.49 -7.51 -0.61
CA ALA A 59 -26.01 -8.67 0.11
C ALA A 59 -26.52 -8.32 1.52
N LYS A 60 -25.89 -7.38 2.22
CA LYS A 60 -26.33 -6.98 3.59
C LYS A 60 -27.75 -6.40 3.64
N VAL A 61 -28.28 -5.90 2.52
CA VAL A 61 -29.62 -5.29 2.47
C VAL A 61 -30.72 -6.29 2.84
N TYR A 62 -30.44 -7.59 2.68
CA TYR A 62 -31.36 -8.67 3.03
C TYR A 62 -31.22 -9.17 4.47
N PHE A 63 -30.23 -8.67 5.21
CA PHE A 63 -30.04 -8.93 6.63
C PHE A 63 -30.89 -7.98 7.47
N SER A 64 -31.58 -8.52 8.48
CA SER A 64 -32.30 -7.74 9.47
C SER A 64 -32.19 -8.35 10.85
N ILE A 65 -32.20 -7.47 11.86
CA ILE A 65 -32.34 -7.87 13.26
C ILE A 65 -33.85 -8.01 13.56
N LYS A 66 -34.24 -9.09 14.23
CA LYS A 66 -35.65 -9.34 14.59
C LYS A 66 -36.19 -8.17 15.42
N LYS A 67 -37.45 -7.80 15.16
CA LYS A 67 -38.10 -6.66 15.81
C LYS A 67 -38.28 -6.96 17.31
N GLY A 68 -37.86 -6.01 18.16
CA GLY A 68 -37.96 -6.13 19.62
C GLY A 68 -36.67 -6.54 20.32
N THR A 69 -35.64 -6.94 19.56
CA THR A 69 -34.32 -7.26 20.10
C THR A 69 -33.63 -6.00 20.65
N LYS A 70 -33.27 -6.02 21.93
CA LYS A 70 -32.51 -4.93 22.57
C LYS A 70 -31.01 -5.15 22.39
N LYS A 71 -30.25 -4.04 22.38
CA LYS A 71 -28.79 -4.09 22.24
C LYS A 71 -28.11 -4.85 23.39
N ASP A 72 -28.62 -4.68 24.60
CA ASP A 72 -28.08 -5.33 25.81
C ASP A 72 -28.30 -6.85 25.82
N GLU A 73 -29.32 -7.34 25.09
CA GLU A 73 -29.66 -8.76 24.99
C GLU A 73 -28.94 -9.46 23.83
N ALA A 74 -28.52 -8.69 22.81
CA ALA A 74 -28.02 -9.17 21.52
C ALA A 74 -26.76 -8.43 21.05
N GLU A 75 -25.84 -8.10 21.96
CA GLU A 75 -24.69 -7.22 21.69
C GLU A 75 -23.90 -7.64 20.45
N TYR A 76 -23.58 -8.93 20.32
CA TYR A 76 -22.84 -9.47 19.16
C TYR A 76 -23.57 -9.28 17.83
N VAL A 77 -24.90 -9.29 17.81
CA VAL A 77 -25.69 -9.10 16.59
C VAL A 77 -25.58 -7.66 16.10
N PHE A 78 -25.58 -6.70 17.03
CA PHE A 78 -25.36 -5.30 16.72
C PHE A 78 -23.92 -5.05 16.29
N SER A 79 -22.93 -5.64 16.97
CA SER A 79 -21.52 -5.54 16.58
C SER A 79 -21.27 -6.11 15.18
N PHE A 80 -21.87 -7.25 14.86
CA PHE A 80 -21.81 -7.86 13.53
C PHE A 80 -22.45 -6.96 12.46
N LYS A 81 -23.62 -6.39 12.75
CA LYS A 81 -24.29 -5.45 11.86
C LYS A 81 -23.44 -4.19 11.64
N ASP A 82 -22.92 -3.58 12.70
CA ASP A 82 -22.10 -2.38 12.64
C ASP A 82 -20.82 -2.63 11.82
N LEU A 83 -20.21 -3.81 11.96
CA LEU A 83 -19.08 -4.25 11.15
C LEU A 83 -19.44 -4.36 9.66
N MET A 84 -20.52 -5.06 9.33
CA MET A 84 -21.00 -5.16 7.94
C MET A 84 -21.35 -3.78 7.36
N ASP A 85 -21.93 -2.89 8.17
CA ASP A 85 -22.26 -1.52 7.78
C ASP A 85 -21.01 -0.71 7.48
N LYS A 86 -19.99 -0.79 8.33
CA LYS A 86 -18.66 -0.16 8.13
C LYS A 86 -18.01 -0.63 6.83
N LEU A 87 -17.92 -1.94 6.61
CA LEU A 87 -17.27 -2.51 5.41
C LEU A 87 -18.07 -2.19 4.14
N SER A 88 -19.39 -2.23 4.20
CA SER A 88 -20.25 -1.89 3.06
C SER A 88 -20.15 -0.42 2.66
N HIS A 89 -19.91 0.48 3.63
CA HIS A 89 -19.70 1.89 3.34
C HIS A 89 -18.47 2.13 2.45
N LEU A 90 -17.46 1.26 2.53
CA LEU A 90 -16.29 1.28 1.64
C LEU A 90 -16.65 0.94 0.19
N ALA A 91 -17.83 0.38 -0.09
CA ALA A 91 -18.27 0.13 -1.45
C ALA A 91 -18.72 1.40 -2.18
N HIS A 92 -19.24 2.40 -1.45
CA HIS A 92 -19.90 3.56 -2.08
C HIS A 92 -19.03 4.29 -3.10
N PRO A 93 -17.76 4.61 -2.82
CA PRO A 93 -16.91 5.28 -3.81
C PRO A 93 -16.71 4.44 -5.08
N CYS A 94 -16.57 3.13 -4.95
CA CYS A 94 -16.40 2.23 -6.09
C CYS A 94 -17.69 2.06 -6.90
N ILE A 95 -18.85 2.03 -6.23
CA ILE A 95 -20.16 1.97 -6.91
C ILE A 95 -20.42 3.27 -7.69
N MET A 96 -20.19 4.42 -7.05
CA MET A 96 -20.46 5.72 -7.66
C MET A 96 -19.52 6.06 -8.81
N SER A 97 -18.24 5.69 -8.69
CA SER A 97 -17.25 5.92 -9.75
C SER A 97 -17.26 4.85 -10.84
N GLY A 98 -17.82 3.65 -10.56
CA GLY A 98 -17.66 2.48 -11.40
C GLY A 98 -16.23 1.94 -11.45
N GLN A 99 -15.31 2.48 -10.64
CA GLN A 99 -13.90 2.13 -10.62
C GLN A 99 -13.52 1.42 -9.31
N ASP A 100 -12.44 0.64 -9.35
CA ASP A 100 -11.88 0.02 -8.16
C ASP A 100 -10.98 0.98 -7.39
N TYR A 101 -10.66 0.63 -6.14
CA TYR A 101 -9.72 1.42 -5.37
C TYR A 101 -8.32 1.36 -6.01
N PRO A 102 -7.61 2.50 -6.13
CA PRO A 102 -6.25 2.47 -6.61
C PRO A 102 -5.33 1.82 -5.56
N VAL A 103 -4.25 1.19 -6.05
CA VAL A 103 -3.23 0.51 -5.21
C VAL A 103 -2.64 1.40 -4.12
N SER A 104 -2.63 2.72 -4.31
CA SER A 104 -2.12 3.71 -3.36
C SER A 104 -3.16 4.23 -2.35
N LYS A 105 -4.40 3.73 -2.37
CA LYS A 105 -5.49 4.28 -1.56
C LYS A 105 -5.29 4.10 -0.05
N PHE A 106 -4.86 2.92 0.35
CA PHE A 106 -4.77 2.51 1.76
C PHE A 106 -3.30 2.31 2.15
N SER A 107 -2.95 2.70 3.37
CA SER A 107 -1.69 2.28 3.96
C SER A 107 -1.72 0.79 4.31
N ALA A 108 -0.55 0.18 4.49
CA ALA A 108 -0.42 -1.23 4.88
C ALA A 108 -1.19 -1.53 6.18
N ILE A 109 -1.11 -0.63 7.17
CA ILE A 109 -1.83 -0.76 8.45
C ILE A 109 -3.35 -0.65 8.25
N GLN A 110 -3.80 0.31 7.43
CA GLN A 110 -5.24 0.45 7.15
C GLN A 110 -5.77 -0.78 6.42
N LEU A 111 -5.02 -1.27 5.45
CA LEU A 111 -5.41 -2.44 4.66
C LEU A 111 -5.45 -3.71 5.51
N ALA A 112 -4.48 -3.88 6.42
CA ALA A 112 -4.48 -4.97 7.39
C ALA A 112 -5.71 -4.91 8.29
N GLY A 113 -6.00 -3.75 8.89
CA GLY A 113 -7.19 -3.60 9.74
C GLY A 113 -8.51 -3.82 8.99
N ILE A 114 -8.59 -3.43 7.71
CA ILE A 114 -9.74 -3.73 6.85
C ILE A 114 -9.86 -5.25 6.63
N CYS A 115 -8.76 -5.94 6.34
CA CYS A 115 -8.81 -7.38 6.09
C CYS A 115 -9.12 -8.16 7.38
N ASP A 116 -8.61 -7.70 8.53
CA ASP A 116 -8.98 -8.24 9.83
C ASP A 116 -10.47 -8.01 10.12
N ASP A 117 -11.01 -6.84 9.79
CA ASP A 117 -12.46 -6.58 9.85
C ASP A 117 -13.26 -7.55 8.94
N ILE A 118 -12.75 -7.86 7.75
CA ILE A 118 -13.35 -8.87 6.86
C ILE A 118 -13.33 -10.24 7.54
N ASN A 119 -12.20 -10.66 8.10
CA ASN A 119 -12.09 -11.92 8.83
C ASN A 119 -13.04 -11.98 10.04
N ASN A 120 -13.24 -10.85 10.72
CA ASN A 120 -14.17 -10.74 11.84
C ASN A 120 -15.62 -11.01 11.43
N VAL A 121 -16.03 -10.72 10.19
CA VAL A 121 -17.36 -11.10 9.67
C VAL A 121 -17.51 -12.62 9.69
N TRP A 122 -16.47 -13.36 9.27
CA TRP A 122 -16.47 -14.81 9.37
C TRP A 122 -16.53 -15.27 10.83
N TYR A 123 -15.61 -14.75 11.66
CA TYR A 123 -15.47 -15.12 13.07
C TYR A 123 -16.76 -14.93 13.87
N TYR A 124 -17.43 -13.77 13.75
CA TYR A 124 -18.65 -13.50 14.50
C TYR A 124 -19.79 -14.45 14.16
N TRP A 125 -19.92 -14.83 12.89
CA TRP A 125 -20.96 -15.76 12.49
C TRP A 125 -20.61 -17.21 12.84
N ASP A 126 -19.35 -17.60 12.72
CA ASP A 126 -18.96 -18.99 12.95
C ASP A 126 -18.93 -19.36 14.43
N ASP A 127 -18.31 -18.53 15.28
CA ASP A 127 -18.18 -18.77 16.72
C ASP A 127 -19.53 -18.65 17.46
N LYS A 128 -20.40 -17.73 17.02
CA LYS A 128 -21.67 -17.41 17.71
C LYS A 128 -22.90 -17.78 16.90
N ARG A 129 -22.79 -18.68 15.91
CA ARG A 129 -23.89 -19.05 15.01
C ARG A 129 -25.20 -19.36 15.73
N ASN A 130 -25.15 -20.23 16.73
CA ASN A 130 -26.31 -20.69 17.49
C ASN A 130 -26.99 -19.54 18.24
N TYR A 131 -26.21 -18.60 18.77
CA TYR A 131 -26.73 -17.40 19.43
C TYR A 131 -27.34 -16.43 18.41
N MET A 132 -26.64 -16.18 17.31
CA MET A 132 -27.05 -15.18 16.31
C MET A 132 -28.37 -15.53 15.62
N GLN A 133 -28.62 -16.82 15.33
CA GLN A 133 -29.82 -17.31 14.64
C GLN A 133 -31.14 -16.92 15.34
N ASP A 134 -31.12 -16.80 16.66
CA ASP A 134 -32.31 -16.44 17.44
C ASP A 134 -32.68 -14.96 17.30
N TYR A 135 -31.74 -14.11 16.88
CA TYR A 135 -31.92 -12.65 16.87
C TYR A 135 -31.88 -12.02 15.47
N CYS A 136 -31.37 -12.71 14.45
CA CYS A 136 -31.29 -12.18 13.09
C CYS A 136 -32.08 -13.03 12.08
N THR A 137 -32.39 -12.40 10.95
CA THR A 137 -33.02 -13.05 9.80
C THR A 137 -32.36 -12.58 8.52
N TYR A 138 -32.30 -13.46 7.53
CA TYR A 138 -31.84 -13.13 6.20
C TYR A 138 -32.91 -13.53 5.18
N ASN A 139 -33.32 -12.58 4.34
CA ASN A 139 -34.37 -12.83 3.35
C ASN A 139 -33.77 -13.44 2.06
N THR A 140 -33.46 -14.74 2.10
CA THR A 140 -32.88 -15.49 0.98
C THR A 140 -33.73 -15.42 -0.27
N GLY A 141 -35.05 -15.61 -0.19
CA GLY A 141 -35.93 -15.55 -1.37
C GLY A 141 -35.90 -14.20 -2.09
N LYS A 142 -35.84 -13.09 -1.35
CA LYS A 142 -35.69 -11.75 -1.95
C LYS A 142 -34.26 -11.54 -2.49
N ALA A 143 -33.26 -12.08 -1.80
CA ALA A 143 -31.87 -11.99 -2.19
C ALA A 143 -31.60 -12.75 -3.49
N ASP A 144 -32.14 -13.94 -3.69
CA ASP A 144 -31.95 -14.71 -4.93
C ASP A 144 -32.71 -14.07 -6.10
N LEU A 145 -33.91 -13.51 -5.86
CA LEU A 145 -34.72 -12.87 -6.90
C LEU A 145 -34.11 -11.54 -7.40
N HIS A 146 -33.45 -10.79 -6.52
CA HIS A 146 -32.97 -9.43 -6.82
C HIS A 146 -31.45 -9.23 -6.67
N GLY A 147 -30.72 -10.24 -6.20
CA GLY A 147 -29.29 -10.19 -5.91
C GLY A 147 -28.38 -10.46 -7.11
N LYS A 148 -28.88 -10.35 -8.34
CA LYS A 148 -28.08 -10.57 -9.56
C LYS A 148 -26.77 -9.75 -9.55
N ILE A 149 -26.86 -8.47 -9.18
CA ILE A 149 -25.70 -7.58 -9.07
C ILE A 149 -24.72 -8.05 -7.98
N ALA A 150 -25.24 -8.52 -6.84
CA ALA A 150 -24.40 -9.09 -5.78
C ALA A 150 -23.68 -10.36 -6.27
N ARG A 151 -24.34 -11.18 -7.10
CA ARG A 151 -23.75 -12.38 -7.69
C ARG A 151 -22.64 -12.05 -8.68
N GLU A 152 -22.84 -11.02 -9.52
CA GLU A 152 -21.82 -10.50 -10.43
C GLU A 152 -20.56 -10.06 -9.65
N TYR A 153 -20.72 -9.25 -8.59
CA TYR A 153 -19.59 -8.87 -7.74
C TYR A 153 -18.91 -10.07 -7.08
N LEU A 154 -19.69 -11.04 -6.58
CA LEU A 154 -19.14 -12.25 -5.97
C LEU A 154 -18.31 -13.08 -6.97
N SER A 155 -18.77 -13.15 -8.23
CA SER A 155 -18.05 -13.87 -9.29
C SER A 155 -16.70 -13.23 -9.65
N GLU A 156 -16.56 -11.91 -9.50
CA GLU A 156 -15.28 -11.22 -9.67
C GLU A 156 -14.31 -11.48 -8.51
N VAL A 157 -14.83 -11.71 -7.30
CA VAL A 157 -14.00 -12.07 -6.13
C VAL A 157 -13.54 -13.52 -6.22
N PHE A 158 -14.49 -14.44 -6.46
CA PHE A 158 -14.27 -15.88 -6.54
C PHE A 158 -14.99 -16.45 -7.77
N PRO A 159 -14.29 -16.53 -8.93
CA PRO A 159 -14.88 -17.00 -10.17
C PRO A 159 -15.51 -18.39 -10.01
N HIS A 160 -16.81 -18.48 -10.31
CA HIS A 160 -17.63 -19.68 -10.37
C HIS A 160 -17.80 -20.49 -9.08
N LYS A 161 -17.13 -20.13 -7.99
CA LYS A 161 -17.13 -20.95 -6.78
C LYS A 161 -18.50 -20.97 -6.09
N TYR A 162 -19.19 -19.83 -6.08
CA TYR A 162 -20.41 -19.60 -5.31
C TYR A 162 -21.67 -19.47 -6.18
N ASP A 163 -21.56 -19.78 -7.49
CA ASP A 163 -22.62 -19.54 -8.48
C ASP A 163 -23.92 -20.30 -8.21
N ASN A 164 -23.84 -21.42 -7.46
CA ASN A 164 -24.98 -22.28 -7.13
C ASN A 164 -25.36 -22.26 -5.65
N MET A 165 -24.77 -21.38 -4.84
CA MET A 165 -25.12 -21.26 -3.43
C MET A 165 -26.20 -20.19 -3.22
N ASP A 166 -27.18 -20.47 -2.38
CA ASP A 166 -28.21 -19.48 -2.05
C ASP A 166 -27.66 -18.36 -1.17
N PHE A 167 -28.16 -17.14 -1.36
CA PHE A 167 -27.74 -16.03 -0.52
C PHE A 167 -28.15 -16.27 0.94
N SER A 168 -27.18 -16.25 1.85
CA SER A 168 -27.37 -16.46 3.28
C SER A 168 -26.29 -15.77 4.10
N ILE A 169 -26.51 -15.65 5.42
CA ILE A 169 -25.48 -15.14 6.34
C ILE A 169 -24.27 -16.08 6.37
N SER A 170 -24.49 -17.38 6.25
CA SER A 170 -23.41 -18.36 6.10
C SER A 170 -22.58 -18.09 4.85
N LEU A 171 -23.20 -17.82 3.70
CA LEU A 171 -22.48 -17.45 2.49
C LEU A 171 -21.63 -16.19 2.68
N LEU A 172 -22.18 -15.15 3.31
CA LEU A 172 -21.46 -13.92 3.64
C LEU A 172 -20.23 -14.21 4.52
N SER A 173 -20.40 -15.03 5.55
CA SER A 173 -19.33 -15.48 6.44
C SER A 173 -18.26 -16.28 5.70
N ASP A 174 -18.64 -17.28 4.91
CA ASP A 174 -17.72 -18.16 4.16
C ASP A 174 -16.89 -17.36 3.14
N VAL A 175 -17.52 -16.44 2.40
CA VAL A 175 -16.84 -15.56 1.46
C VAL A 175 -15.83 -14.66 2.17
N SER A 176 -16.19 -14.13 3.34
CA SER A 176 -15.31 -13.25 4.13
C SER A 176 -14.09 -13.99 4.66
N GLY A 177 -14.28 -15.18 5.23
CA GLY A 177 -13.20 -16.00 5.77
C GLY A 177 -12.27 -16.48 4.66
N GLU A 178 -12.82 -16.89 3.52
CA GLU A 178 -12.00 -17.30 2.38
C GLU A 178 -11.27 -16.12 1.73
N PHE A 179 -11.89 -14.94 1.67
CA PHE A 179 -11.20 -13.74 1.19
C PHE A 179 -9.96 -13.47 2.03
N TYR A 180 -10.08 -13.53 3.35
CA TYR A 180 -8.94 -13.36 4.24
C TYR A 180 -7.86 -14.42 3.98
N ALA A 181 -8.21 -15.70 4.09
CA ALA A 181 -7.24 -16.80 4.04
C ALA A 181 -6.61 -17.02 2.66
N LYS A 182 -7.36 -16.83 1.57
CA LYS A 182 -6.89 -17.17 0.21
C LYS A 182 -6.50 -15.97 -0.64
N VAL A 183 -7.02 -14.78 -0.33
CA VAL A 183 -6.75 -13.57 -1.12
C VAL A 183 -5.80 -12.64 -0.38
N TYR A 184 -6.01 -12.39 0.91
CA TYR A 184 -5.20 -11.45 1.68
C TYR A 184 -3.97 -12.08 2.35
N GLU A 185 -4.13 -13.18 3.10
CA GLU A 185 -3.08 -13.82 3.89
C GLU A 185 -1.79 -14.13 3.08
N PRO A 186 -1.86 -14.60 1.82
CA PRO A 186 -0.67 -14.85 1.01
C PRO A 186 0.14 -13.59 0.68
N ILE A 187 -0.50 -12.41 0.66
CA ILE A 187 0.10 -11.13 0.29
C ILE A 187 0.22 -10.15 1.46
N GLN A 188 -0.16 -10.52 2.67
CA GLN A 188 -0.28 -9.62 3.82
C GLN A 188 0.99 -8.79 4.11
N ASN A 189 2.17 -9.36 3.86
CA ASN A 189 3.46 -8.72 4.10
C ASN A 189 3.86 -7.72 3.00
N ILE A 190 3.32 -7.86 1.80
CA ILE A 190 3.72 -7.11 0.59
C ILE A 190 3.51 -5.59 0.76
N PRO A 191 2.35 -5.10 1.25
CA PRO A 191 2.18 -3.67 1.52
C PRO A 191 3.18 -3.10 2.53
N PHE A 192 3.51 -3.84 3.59
CA PHE A 192 4.46 -3.40 4.62
C PHE A 192 5.88 -3.33 4.08
N GLU A 193 6.28 -4.33 3.30
CA GLU A 193 7.57 -4.37 2.61
C GLU A 193 7.72 -3.21 1.63
N TYR A 194 6.67 -2.92 0.85
CA TYR A 194 6.64 -1.79 -0.06
C TYR A 194 6.78 -0.45 0.67
N GLU A 195 6.00 -0.21 1.73
CA GLU A 195 6.07 1.03 2.49
C GLU A 195 7.44 1.23 3.14
N LYS A 196 8.06 0.15 3.64
CA LYS A 196 9.40 0.18 4.20
C LYS A 196 10.42 0.59 3.12
N TRP A 197 10.35 -0.01 1.94
CA TRP A 197 11.23 0.35 0.83
C TRP A 197 11.01 1.80 0.37
N ASN A 198 9.76 2.25 0.25
CA ASN A 198 9.43 3.62 -0.14
C ASN A 198 9.97 4.66 0.86
N LYS A 199 9.95 4.35 2.17
CA LYS A 199 10.59 5.18 3.20
C LYS A 199 12.11 5.27 3.01
N GLU A 200 12.76 4.15 2.71
CA GLU A 200 14.21 4.13 2.41
C GLU A 200 14.54 4.88 1.11
N GLU A 201 13.73 4.75 0.07
CA GLU A 201 13.88 5.49 -1.19
C GLU A 201 13.74 7.00 -0.97
N LEU A 202 12.74 7.44 -0.19
CA LEU A 202 12.56 8.85 0.15
C LEU A 202 13.75 9.40 0.95
N ASN A 203 14.25 8.62 1.91
CA ASN A 203 15.44 8.98 2.67
C ASN A 203 16.67 9.10 1.76
N PHE A 204 16.86 8.16 0.83
CA PHE A 204 17.91 8.22 -0.17
C PHE A 204 17.79 9.49 -1.04
N LYS A 205 16.61 9.79 -1.61
CA LYS A 205 16.38 11.00 -2.40
C LYS A 205 16.74 12.27 -1.63
N ARG A 206 16.34 12.38 -0.36
CA ARG A 206 16.68 13.52 0.51
C ARG A 206 18.20 13.65 0.70
N TRP A 207 18.89 12.55 0.97
CA TRP A 207 20.35 12.52 1.13
C TRP A 207 21.09 12.92 -0.16
N THR A 208 20.60 12.46 -1.32
CA THR A 208 21.16 12.80 -2.62
C THR A 208 20.98 14.29 -2.92
N ILE A 209 19.78 14.84 -2.70
CA ILE A 209 19.53 16.29 -2.86
C ILE A 209 20.44 17.11 -1.94
N PHE A 210 20.55 16.73 -0.65
CA PHE A 210 21.46 17.39 0.29
C PHE A 210 22.90 17.40 -0.22
N THR A 211 23.38 16.27 -0.74
CA THR A 211 24.75 16.16 -1.25
C THR A 211 24.97 17.01 -2.50
N ILE A 212 23.99 17.08 -3.41
CA ILE A 212 24.05 17.95 -4.59
C ILE A 212 24.06 19.41 -4.18
N SER A 213 23.18 19.81 -3.26
CA SER A 213 23.17 21.18 -2.71
C SER A 213 24.51 21.54 -2.07
N PHE A 214 25.13 20.59 -1.36
CA PHE A 214 26.46 20.78 -0.78
C PHE A 214 27.54 20.93 -1.88
N CYS A 215 27.52 20.10 -2.94
CA CYS A 215 28.43 20.23 -4.07
C CYS A 215 28.29 21.61 -4.76
N LEU A 216 27.05 22.05 -5.02
CA LEU A 216 26.78 23.36 -5.61
C LEU A 216 27.26 24.50 -4.70
N PHE A 217 27.02 24.39 -3.39
CA PHE A 217 27.50 25.35 -2.41
C PHE A 217 29.04 25.45 -2.41
N THR A 218 29.73 24.30 -2.47
CA THR A 218 31.19 24.31 -2.58
C THR A 218 31.66 25.03 -3.84
N LEU A 219 31.03 24.79 -5.01
CA LEU A 219 31.34 25.51 -6.26
C LEU A 219 31.15 27.02 -6.14
N VAL A 220 30.07 27.47 -5.48
CA VAL A 220 29.81 28.90 -5.25
C VAL A 220 30.91 29.52 -4.38
N ILE A 221 31.37 28.83 -3.34
CA ILE A 221 32.52 29.28 -2.53
C ILE A 221 33.78 29.39 -3.40
N ILE A 222 34.05 28.40 -4.25
CA ILE A 222 35.21 28.45 -5.15
C ILE A 222 35.12 29.65 -6.09
N LEU A 223 33.93 29.93 -6.61
CA LEU A 223 33.73 30.96 -7.63
C LEU A 223 33.78 32.37 -7.03
N LEU A 224 33.16 32.60 -5.88
CA LEU A 224 33.02 33.93 -5.27
C LEU A 224 34.13 34.27 -4.26
N LEU A 225 34.65 33.28 -3.54
CA LEU A 225 35.54 33.48 -2.39
C LEU A 225 36.95 32.91 -2.61
N ARG A 226 37.33 32.61 -3.87
CA ARG A 226 38.63 32.02 -4.23
C ARG A 226 39.84 32.68 -3.59
N TYR A 227 39.84 34.01 -3.54
CA TYR A 227 40.98 34.80 -3.07
C TYR A 227 41.02 34.94 -1.54
N PHE A 228 39.88 34.75 -0.87
CA PHE A 228 39.75 34.88 0.58
C PHE A 228 39.80 33.55 1.31
N THR A 229 39.55 32.43 0.62
CA THR A 229 39.44 31.11 1.24
C THR A 229 40.77 30.38 1.23
N PRO A 230 41.31 29.97 2.40
CA PRO A 230 42.51 29.14 2.48
C PRO A 230 42.40 27.85 1.66
N LEU A 231 43.49 27.50 0.99
CA LEU A 231 43.55 26.33 0.12
C LEU A 231 43.31 25.00 0.87
N CYS A 232 43.65 24.95 2.16
CA CYS A 232 43.35 23.81 3.04
C CYS A 232 41.84 23.57 3.19
N ILE A 233 41.05 24.64 3.34
CA ILE A 233 39.59 24.54 3.46
C ILE A 233 38.98 24.00 2.16
N MET A 234 39.50 24.46 1.01
CA MET A 234 39.06 24.00 -0.31
C MET A 234 39.31 22.50 -0.52
N ASN A 235 40.46 22.00 -0.08
CA ASN A 235 40.80 20.57 -0.14
C ASN A 235 39.96 19.72 0.83
N ILE A 236 39.61 20.25 2.00
CA ILE A 236 38.71 19.56 2.94
C ILE A 236 37.30 19.48 2.34
N LEU A 237 36.80 20.56 1.74
CA LEU A 237 35.47 20.59 1.10
C LEU A 237 35.38 19.61 -0.07
N THR A 238 36.43 19.48 -0.90
CA THR A 238 36.46 18.49 -1.97
C THR A 238 36.50 17.06 -1.47
N LEU A 239 37.33 16.76 -0.47
CA LEU A 239 37.36 15.44 0.15
C LEU A 239 36.00 15.09 0.76
N LEU A 240 35.31 16.06 1.36
CA LEU A 240 33.98 15.87 1.92
C LEU A 240 32.93 15.60 0.84
N ASN A 241 32.98 16.29 -0.30
CA ASN A 241 32.13 16.00 -1.47
C ASN A 241 32.34 14.55 -1.97
N ILE A 242 33.59 14.10 -2.08
CA ILE A 242 33.92 12.73 -2.50
C ILE A 242 33.37 11.71 -1.49
N ALA A 243 33.57 11.94 -0.19
CA ALA A 243 33.08 11.07 0.87
C ALA A 243 31.54 11.00 0.89
N LEU A 244 30.84 12.12 0.69
CA LEU A 244 29.39 12.15 0.60
C LEU A 244 28.88 11.38 -0.63
N LEU A 245 29.55 11.49 -1.80
CA LEU A 245 29.18 10.69 -2.96
C LEU A 245 29.37 9.19 -2.68
N ALA A 246 30.48 8.78 -2.08
CA ALA A 246 30.72 7.38 -1.72
C ALA A 246 29.63 6.86 -0.76
N SER A 247 29.18 7.69 0.20
CA SER A 247 28.07 7.39 1.09
C SER A 247 26.73 7.25 0.34
N CYS A 248 26.45 8.12 -0.64
CA CYS A 248 25.29 8.01 -1.53
C CYS A 248 25.34 6.70 -2.34
N LEU A 249 26.48 6.34 -2.92
CA LEU A 249 26.65 5.08 -3.67
C LEU A 249 26.42 3.86 -2.77
N TYR A 250 26.94 3.87 -1.55
CA TYR A 250 26.70 2.80 -0.58
C TYR A 250 25.21 2.66 -0.23
N LYS A 251 24.52 3.78 0.04
CA LYS A 251 23.08 3.78 0.30
C LYS A 251 22.27 3.31 -0.91
N PHE A 252 22.68 3.71 -2.11
CA PHE A 252 22.05 3.27 -3.35
C PHE A 252 22.19 1.76 -3.53
N SER A 253 23.41 1.20 -3.38
CA SER A 253 23.64 -0.25 -3.48
C SER A 253 22.82 -1.04 -2.45
N LYS A 254 22.68 -0.53 -1.22
CA LYS A 254 21.81 -1.13 -0.20
C LYS A 254 20.33 -1.10 -0.61
N LEU A 255 19.86 0.03 -1.16
CA LEU A 255 18.49 0.18 -1.66
C LEU A 255 18.22 -0.76 -2.83
N GLU A 256 19.16 -0.88 -3.76
CA GLU A 256 19.09 -1.80 -4.88
C GLU A 256 19.05 -3.26 -4.40
N SER A 257 19.92 -3.63 -3.46
CA SER A 257 19.90 -4.98 -2.87
C SER A 257 18.57 -5.27 -2.18
N LEU A 258 17.94 -4.28 -1.54
CA LEU A 258 16.63 -4.44 -0.91
C LEU A 258 15.56 -4.62 -1.99
N SER A 259 15.60 -3.80 -3.05
CA SER A 259 14.66 -3.84 -4.18
C SER A 259 14.61 -5.20 -4.88
N ARG A 260 15.76 -5.88 -5.00
CA ARG A 260 15.88 -7.21 -5.64
C ARG A 260 15.31 -8.35 -4.80
N LYS A 261 15.16 -8.15 -3.48
CA LYS A 261 14.65 -9.13 -2.53
C LYS A 261 13.14 -9.00 -2.28
N LEU A 262 12.55 -7.84 -2.56
CA LEU A 262 11.12 -7.59 -2.39
C LEU A 262 10.28 -8.45 -3.33
N PHE A 263 9.20 -9.02 -2.80
CA PHE A 263 8.15 -9.70 -3.56
C PHE A 263 8.63 -10.93 -4.35
N ARG A 264 9.65 -11.63 -3.83
CA ARG A 264 10.08 -12.95 -4.32
C ARG A 264 9.34 -14.09 -3.64
#